data_AF-A0A1C6DAW6-F1
#
_entry.id   AF-A0A1C6DAW6-F1
#
_cell.length_a   1.000
_cell.length_b   1.000
_cell.length_c   1.000
_cell.angle_alpha   90.00
_cell.angle_beta   90.00
_cell.angle_gamma   90.00
#
_symmetry.space_group_name_H-M   'P 1'
#
loop_
_entity.id
_entity.type
_entity.pdbx_description
1 polymer ?
#
loop_
_entity_poly.entity_id
_entity_poly.type
_entity_poly.pdbx_seq_one_letter_code
_entity_poly.pdbx_strand_id
1 'polypeptide(L)'
;MFYSLKLKKLIHMIVKIAMILLFCTLLTIFPKGASEGAKKGLEYCLELLVPSLFPFMVLSSYIVRSGVSSILGEMFSPIMRFLFRLDGSTAPTVIMSFIGGFPVGARGIAGMYETKQISLNQARRMSLFCVGAGPAFLITAVGTVLLGNTKLGIILLVSQLISGLILGIISRFFYPEKSIKEKNKPKDTISQQNAFIKACTDGSKGIISLSALVILFQTFIGIIEQSGAERFIEKIFSSMGLSCSKIILPSILEVTGACNVIAEGTFPLYILSAVIAFGGFCVYLQIWGILSEIQPNKLLFILFRVFAAILNGFCTYIITLFYKPVSNVFNSFSERATPNTATHLTGGIAILVLSMLFLLSISVKKRAK
;
A
#
# COMPACT_ATOMS: atom_id res chain seq x y z
N MET A 1 -41.80 -2.19 14.53
CA MET A 1 -40.44 -1.62 14.29
C MET A 1 -39.39 -2.11 15.31
N PHE A 2 -39.67 -2.09 16.62
CA PHE A 2 -38.74 -2.57 17.66
C PHE A 2 -38.32 -4.05 17.55
N TYR A 3 -39.22 -4.94 17.12
CA TYR A 3 -38.93 -6.37 16.95
C TYR A 3 -37.94 -6.64 15.81
N SER A 4 -38.07 -5.92 14.70
CA SER A 4 -37.15 -5.97 13.54
C SER A 4 -35.74 -5.49 13.91
N LEU A 5 -35.62 -4.46 14.76
CA LEU A 5 -34.34 -3.95 15.25
C LEU A 5 -33.64 -4.93 16.21
N LYS A 6 -34.38 -5.57 17.12
CA LYS A 6 -33.84 -6.63 18.00
C LYS A 6 -33.41 -7.86 17.21
N LEU A 7 -34.20 -8.29 16.22
CA LEU A 7 -33.87 -9.42 15.37
C LEU A 7 -32.61 -9.17 14.53
N LYS A 8 -32.46 -7.97 13.93
CA LYS A 8 -31.23 -7.59 13.21
C LYS A 8 -30.00 -7.59 14.12
N LYS A 9 -30.12 -7.08 15.34
CA LYS A 9 -29.02 -7.11 16.34
C LYS A 9 -28.65 -8.53 16.73
N LEU A 10 -29.65 -9.39 16.96
CA LEU A 10 -29.46 -10.79 17.31
C LEU A 10 -28.78 -11.56 16.17
N ILE A 11 -29.24 -11.41 14.93
CA ILE A 11 -28.61 -12.01 13.74
C ILE A 11 -27.15 -11.55 13.63
N HIS A 12 -26.88 -10.25 13.77
CA HIS A 12 -25.52 -9.73 13.69
C HIS A 12 -24.61 -10.28 14.79
N MET A 13 -25.15 -10.52 15.99
CA MET A 13 -24.43 -11.13 17.11
C MET A 13 -24.16 -12.62 16.85
N ILE A 14 -25.16 -13.37 16.38
CA ILE A 14 -25.01 -14.79 16.02
C ILE A 14 -23.97 -14.95 14.92
N VAL A 15 -24.01 -14.11 13.88
CA VAL A 15 -23.01 -14.13 12.80
C VAL A 15 -21.60 -13.88 13.35
N LYS A 16 -21.42 -12.91 14.25
CA LYS A 16 -20.11 -12.66 14.86
C LYS A 16 -19.61 -13.85 15.68
N ILE A 17 -20.48 -14.42 16.51
CA ILE A 17 -20.15 -15.59 17.34
C ILE A 17 -19.80 -16.78 16.44
N ALA A 18 -20.59 -17.04 15.39
CA ALA A 18 -20.33 -18.10 14.44
C ALA A 18 -18.99 -17.92 13.71
N MET A 19 -18.64 -16.69 13.31
CA MET A 19 -17.35 -16.38 12.69
C MET A 19 -16.17 -16.60 13.64
N ILE A 20 -16.32 -16.21 14.91
CA ILE A 20 -15.29 -16.45 15.94
C ILE A 20 -15.12 -17.94 16.18
N LEU A 21 -16.22 -18.68 16.37
CA LEU A 21 -16.19 -20.13 16.56
C LEU A 21 -15.57 -20.83 15.36
N LEU A 22 -15.95 -20.48 14.13
CA LEU A 22 -15.36 -21.00 12.91
C LEU A 22 -13.85 -20.76 12.89
N PHE A 23 -13.39 -19.55 13.21
CA PHE A 23 -11.96 -19.24 13.24
C PHE A 23 -11.21 -20.07 14.29
N CYS A 24 -11.75 -20.16 15.51
CA CYS A 24 -11.18 -20.99 16.57
C CYS A 24 -11.14 -22.48 16.18
N THR A 25 -12.21 -23.00 15.57
CA THR A 25 -12.27 -24.39 15.09
C THR A 25 -11.23 -24.64 14.00
N LEU A 26 -11.07 -23.73 13.03
CA LEU A 26 -10.06 -23.85 11.99
C LEU A 26 -8.64 -23.86 12.55
N LEU A 27 -8.34 -23.00 13.55
CA LEU A 27 -7.04 -22.99 14.23
C LEU A 27 -6.76 -24.31 14.97
N THR A 28 -7.78 -24.92 15.57
CA THR A 28 -7.64 -26.18 16.31
C THR A 28 -7.52 -27.39 15.38
N ILE A 29 -8.22 -27.40 14.23
CA ILE A 29 -8.18 -28.51 13.27
C ILE A 29 -6.91 -28.46 12.41
N PHE A 30 -6.46 -27.27 12.03
CA PHE A 30 -5.30 -27.05 11.15
C PHE A 30 -4.15 -26.29 11.86
N PRO A 31 -3.65 -26.77 13.01
CA PRO A 31 -2.69 -26.01 13.82
C PRO A 31 -1.32 -25.89 13.13
N LYS A 32 -0.93 -26.87 12.30
CA LYS A 32 0.32 -26.83 11.53
C LYS A 32 0.28 -25.75 10.46
N GLY A 33 -0.76 -25.75 9.62
CA GLY A 33 -0.94 -24.74 8.57
C GLY A 33 -1.10 -23.34 9.16
N ALA A 34 -1.81 -23.21 10.29
CA ALA A 34 -1.91 -21.94 11.00
C ALA A 34 -0.55 -21.43 11.51
N SER A 35 0.25 -22.30 12.13
CA SER A 35 1.57 -21.97 12.67
C SER A 35 2.59 -21.65 11.57
N GLU A 36 2.66 -22.49 10.52
CA GLU A 36 3.55 -22.29 9.37
C GLU A 36 3.19 -21.03 8.60
N GLY A 37 1.89 -20.78 8.37
CA GLY A 37 1.40 -19.55 7.78
C GLY A 37 1.76 -18.32 8.61
N ALA A 38 1.58 -18.37 9.94
CA ALA A 38 1.97 -17.28 10.83
C ALA A 38 3.49 -17.01 10.79
N LYS A 39 4.31 -18.06 10.78
CA LYS A 39 5.77 -17.96 10.68
C LYS A 39 6.19 -17.32 9.36
N LYS A 40 5.64 -17.77 8.23
CA LYS A 40 5.89 -17.20 6.91
C LYS A 40 5.48 -15.72 6.84
N GLY A 41 4.34 -15.37 7.43
CA GLY A 41 3.90 -13.98 7.58
C GLY A 41 4.88 -13.14 8.41
N LEU A 42 5.43 -13.69 9.50
CA LEU A 42 6.43 -13.01 10.32
C LEU A 42 7.74 -12.80 9.56
N GLU A 43 8.20 -13.81 8.81
CA GLU A 43 9.38 -13.72 7.93
C GLU A 43 9.20 -12.59 6.89
N TYR A 44 8.05 -12.54 6.21
CA TYR A 44 7.73 -11.43 5.30
C TYR A 44 7.76 -10.06 6.00
N CYS A 45 7.26 -9.99 7.23
CA CYS A 45 7.29 -8.75 7.98
C CYS A 45 8.72 -8.31 8.31
N LEU A 46 9.56 -9.21 8.82
CA LEU A 46 10.89 -8.90 9.32
C LEU A 46 11.93 -8.71 8.20
N GLU A 47 11.89 -9.54 7.17
CA GLU A 47 12.87 -9.54 6.10
C GLU A 47 12.56 -8.50 5.03
N LEU A 48 11.26 -8.23 4.80
CA LEU A 48 10.84 -7.38 3.70
C LEU A 48 10.12 -6.11 4.15
N LEU A 49 9.02 -6.22 4.90
CA LEU A 49 8.12 -5.07 5.12
C LEU A 49 8.68 -4.05 6.10
N VAL A 50 9.22 -4.48 7.24
CA VAL A 50 9.74 -3.58 8.28
C VAL A 50 10.94 -2.76 7.77
N PRO A 51 12.00 -3.36 7.21
CA PRO A 51 13.16 -2.60 6.76
C PRO A 51 12.82 -1.63 5.62
N SER A 52 11.86 -2.01 4.77
CA SER A 52 11.49 -1.20 3.61
C SER A 52 10.49 -0.09 3.93
N LEU A 53 9.47 -0.32 4.76
CA LEU A 53 8.36 0.62 4.94
C LEU A 53 8.48 1.50 6.17
N PHE A 54 9.08 1.00 7.27
CA PHE A 54 9.15 1.76 8.51
C PHE A 54 9.84 3.13 8.35
N PRO A 55 11.02 3.25 7.70
CA PRO A 55 11.66 4.56 7.50
C PRO A 55 10.77 5.55 6.74
N PHE A 56 10.03 5.09 5.73
CA PHE A 56 9.13 5.95 4.95
C PHE A 56 7.88 6.35 5.75
N MET A 57 7.37 5.49 6.63
CA MET A 57 6.25 5.84 7.52
C MET A 57 6.64 6.94 8.50
N VAL A 58 7.84 6.82 9.10
CA VAL A 58 8.39 7.85 9.98
C VAL A 58 8.59 9.15 9.21
N LEU A 59 9.25 9.08 8.05
CA LEU A 59 9.51 10.26 7.22
C LEU A 59 8.22 10.97 6.78
N SER A 60 7.21 10.22 6.34
CA SER A 60 5.92 10.78 5.94
C SER A 60 5.21 11.47 7.10
N SER A 61 5.20 10.88 8.29
CA SER A 61 4.60 11.51 9.48
C SER A 61 5.39 12.75 9.91
N TYR A 62 6.73 12.69 9.82
CA TYR A 62 7.59 13.82 10.15
C TYR A 62 7.34 15.00 9.21
N ILE A 63 7.24 14.80 7.89
CA ILE A 63 6.96 15.87 6.92
C ILE A 63 5.64 16.58 7.22
N VAL A 64 4.60 15.81 7.57
CA VAL A 64 3.27 16.35 7.92
C VAL A 64 3.31 17.15 9.23
N ARG A 65 4.04 16.68 10.25
CA ARG A 65 4.07 17.28 11.60
C ARG A 65 5.11 18.39 11.78
N SER A 66 6.17 18.39 10.98
CA SER A 66 7.26 19.40 11.04
C SER A 66 6.93 20.72 10.36
N GLY A 67 5.82 20.78 9.60
CA GLY A 67 5.43 21.95 8.81
C GLY A 67 6.15 22.07 7.46
N VAL A 68 7.09 21.16 7.15
CA VAL A 68 7.75 21.06 5.83
C VAL A 68 6.74 20.86 4.71
N SER A 69 5.58 20.27 5.02
CA SER A 69 4.48 20.10 4.07
C SER A 69 3.99 21.40 3.44
N SER A 70 4.08 22.52 4.17
CA SER A 70 3.69 23.85 3.65
C SER A 70 4.67 24.37 2.60
N ILE A 71 5.98 24.22 2.82
CA ILE A 71 7.03 24.69 1.91
C ILE A 71 7.03 23.89 0.60
N LEU A 72 7.01 22.56 0.72
CA LEU A 72 6.88 21.68 -0.45
C LEU A 72 5.51 21.88 -1.13
N GLY A 73 4.48 22.19 -0.34
CA GLY A 73 3.15 22.42 -0.83
C GLY A 73 3.02 23.66 -1.72
N GLU A 74 3.73 24.75 -1.42
CA GLU A 74 3.77 25.95 -2.27
C GLU A 74 4.41 25.64 -3.64
N MET A 75 5.53 24.91 -3.65
CA MET A 75 6.23 24.53 -4.89
C MET A 75 5.39 23.63 -5.80
N PHE A 76 4.68 22.66 -5.23
CA PHE A 76 3.86 21.72 -5.99
C PHE A 76 2.37 22.13 -6.08
N SER A 77 1.98 23.28 -5.52
CA SER A 77 0.61 23.80 -5.54
C SER A 77 -0.02 23.84 -6.94
N PRO A 78 0.63 24.38 -7.99
CA PRO A 78 0.03 24.41 -9.32
C PRO A 78 -0.24 23.01 -9.87
N ILE A 79 0.66 22.06 -9.63
CA ILE A 79 0.52 20.66 -10.07
C ILE A 79 -0.64 19.99 -9.31
N MET A 80 -0.72 20.16 -7.99
CA MET A 80 -1.79 19.56 -7.18
C MET A 80 -3.17 20.12 -7.52
N ARG A 81 -3.26 21.43 -7.76
CA ARG A 81 -4.51 22.08 -8.17
C ARG A 81 -4.91 21.69 -9.59
N PHE A 82 -3.97 21.64 -10.52
CA PHE A 82 -4.23 21.30 -11.92
C PHE A 82 -4.62 19.83 -12.10
N LEU A 83 -3.80 18.90 -11.58
CA LEU A 83 -4.02 17.46 -11.77
C LEU A 83 -5.12 16.91 -10.86
N PHE A 84 -5.07 17.23 -9.56
CA PHE A 84 -5.89 16.56 -8.54
C PHE A 84 -6.99 17.45 -7.94
N ARG A 85 -7.02 18.74 -8.28
CA ARG A 85 -7.86 19.76 -7.61
C ARG A 85 -7.71 19.73 -6.10
N LEU A 86 -6.53 19.38 -5.60
CA LEU A 86 -6.17 19.30 -4.19
C LEU A 86 -5.45 20.58 -3.75
N ASP A 87 -5.40 20.77 -2.43
CA ASP A 87 -4.57 21.81 -1.85
C ASP A 87 -3.07 21.48 -2.01
N GLY A 88 -2.23 22.49 -2.18
CA GLY A 88 -0.79 22.33 -2.37
C GLY A 88 -0.14 21.57 -1.21
N SER A 89 -0.61 21.81 0.02
CA SER A 89 -0.17 21.11 1.24
C SER A 89 -0.24 19.58 1.16
N THR A 90 -1.06 19.02 0.26
CA THR A 90 -1.20 17.57 0.05
C THR A 90 -0.08 16.94 -0.76
N ALA A 91 0.70 17.75 -1.50
CA ALA A 91 1.76 17.27 -2.39
C ALA A 91 2.75 16.30 -1.73
N PRO A 92 3.32 16.61 -0.55
CA PRO A 92 4.29 15.73 0.09
C PRO A 92 3.66 14.38 0.46
N THR A 93 2.42 14.36 0.94
CA THR A 93 1.71 13.12 1.27
C THR A 93 1.43 12.28 0.03
N VAL A 94 1.06 12.91 -1.09
CA VAL A 94 0.88 12.20 -2.38
C VAL A 94 2.20 11.59 -2.86
N ILE A 95 3.29 12.37 -2.83
CA ILE A 95 4.63 11.89 -3.21
C ILE A 95 5.07 10.73 -2.31
N MET A 96 4.93 10.90 -0.99
CA MET A 96 5.26 9.86 -0.03
C MET A 96 4.35 8.64 -0.15
N SER A 97 3.12 8.78 -0.64
CA SER A 97 2.29 7.62 -0.97
C SER A 97 2.84 6.81 -2.14
N PHE A 98 3.41 7.46 -3.15
CA PHE A 98 4.01 6.76 -4.29
C PHE A 98 5.35 6.10 -3.93
N ILE A 99 6.09 6.67 -2.98
CA ILE A 99 7.37 6.12 -2.51
C ILE A 99 7.15 5.08 -1.41
N GLY A 100 6.32 5.37 -0.42
CA GLY A 100 6.12 4.52 0.75
C GLY A 100 4.99 3.50 0.60
N GLY A 101 4.25 3.56 -0.49
CA GLY A 101 3.15 2.68 -0.80
C GLY A 101 1.89 2.87 0.06
N PHE A 102 1.00 1.86 0.04
CA PHE A 102 -0.33 1.87 0.63
C PHE A 102 -0.38 2.33 2.09
N PRO A 103 0.45 1.78 3.00
CA PRO A 103 0.33 2.11 4.42
C PRO A 103 0.87 3.52 4.72
N VAL A 104 1.88 3.98 3.97
CA VAL A 104 2.43 5.33 4.09
C VAL A 104 1.42 6.37 3.59
N GLY A 105 0.78 6.11 2.44
CA GLY A 105 -0.27 6.98 1.91
C GLY A 105 -1.45 7.13 2.87
N ALA A 106 -1.98 6.02 3.39
CA ALA A 106 -3.07 6.04 4.36
C ALA A 106 -2.69 6.78 5.65
N ARG A 107 -1.48 6.54 6.20
CA ARG A 107 -1.04 7.23 7.42
C ARG A 107 -0.81 8.72 7.20
N GLY A 108 -0.26 9.10 6.04
CA GLY A 108 -0.08 10.50 5.67
C GLY A 108 -1.43 11.24 5.59
N ILE A 109 -2.44 10.63 4.96
CA ILE A 109 -3.81 11.18 4.92
C ILE A 109 -4.39 11.33 6.32
N ALA A 110 -4.31 10.28 7.15
CA ALA A 110 -4.77 10.32 8.54
C ALA A 110 -4.08 11.45 9.32
N GLY A 111 -2.76 11.58 9.22
CA GLY A 111 -2.00 12.65 9.89
C GLY A 111 -2.38 14.05 9.43
N MET A 112 -2.60 14.27 8.14
CA MET A 112 -3.07 15.56 7.62
C MET A 112 -4.49 15.89 8.10
N TYR A 113 -5.35 14.88 8.23
CA TYR A 113 -6.70 15.06 8.74
C TYR A 113 -6.71 15.34 10.25
N GLU A 114 -5.96 14.56 11.05
CA GLU A 114 -5.75 14.75 12.49
C GLU A 114 -5.24 16.17 12.81
N THR A 115 -4.31 16.67 11.99
CA THR A 115 -3.72 18.01 12.13
C THR A 115 -4.53 19.12 11.45
N LYS A 116 -5.73 18.80 10.93
CA LYS A 116 -6.68 19.74 10.28
C LYS A 116 -6.11 20.47 9.05
N GLN A 117 -5.08 19.94 8.41
CA GLN A 117 -4.48 20.47 7.18
C GLN A 117 -5.40 20.24 5.96
N ILE A 118 -6.18 19.16 5.97
CA ILE A 118 -7.12 18.82 4.88
C ILE A 118 -8.55 18.70 5.38
N SER A 119 -9.51 18.87 4.45
CA SER A 119 -10.92 18.58 4.71
C SER A 119 -11.19 17.07 4.73
N LEU A 120 -12.34 16.66 5.27
CA LEU A 120 -12.81 15.29 5.20
C LEU A 120 -12.97 14.81 3.74
N ASN A 121 -13.46 15.69 2.85
CA ASN A 121 -13.65 15.37 1.44
C ASN A 121 -12.31 15.19 0.71
N GLN A 122 -11.31 16.03 1.01
CA GLN A 122 -9.95 15.87 0.51
C GLN A 122 -9.33 14.57 0.99
N ALA A 123 -9.47 14.24 2.28
CA ALA A 123 -8.96 12.98 2.85
C ALA A 123 -9.60 11.76 2.18
N ARG A 124 -10.93 11.77 2.00
CA ARG A 124 -11.66 10.71 1.29
C ARG A 124 -11.22 10.60 -0.16
N ARG A 125 -11.03 11.70 -0.86
CA ARG A 125 -10.56 11.69 -2.25
C ARG A 125 -9.14 11.14 -2.36
N MET A 126 -8.22 11.58 -1.51
CA MET A 126 -6.85 11.07 -1.47
C MET A 126 -6.82 9.56 -1.21
N SER A 127 -7.73 9.04 -0.37
CA SER A 127 -7.82 7.60 -0.10
C SER A 127 -8.15 6.75 -1.34
N LEU A 128 -8.64 7.35 -2.43
CA LEU A 128 -8.97 6.63 -3.66
C LEU A 128 -7.77 6.37 -4.57
N PHE A 129 -6.71 7.17 -4.47
CA PHE A 129 -5.55 7.08 -5.38
C PHE A 129 -4.18 7.04 -4.68
N CYS A 130 -4.07 7.48 -3.42
CA CYS A 130 -2.87 7.33 -2.59
C CYS A 130 -2.75 5.90 -2.04
N VAL A 131 -2.88 4.93 -2.93
CA VAL A 131 -2.96 3.50 -2.64
C VAL A 131 -2.20 2.78 -3.76
N GLY A 132 -0.89 2.59 -3.58
CA GLY A 132 -0.01 1.84 -4.50
C GLY A 132 1.06 1.05 -3.74
N ALA A 133 1.69 0.06 -4.35
CA ALA A 133 2.88 -0.59 -3.79
C ALA A 133 4.11 0.32 -3.92
N GLY A 134 4.99 0.36 -2.92
CA GLY A 134 6.22 1.15 -2.99
C GLY A 134 7.27 0.55 -3.93
N PRO A 135 8.31 1.30 -4.32
CA PRO A 135 9.42 0.84 -5.13
C PRO A 135 10.23 -0.26 -4.44
N ALA A 136 10.32 -0.23 -3.10
CA ALA A 136 11.00 -1.30 -2.36
C ALA A 136 10.30 -2.66 -2.55
N PHE A 137 8.95 -2.67 -2.55
CA PHE A 137 8.19 -3.89 -2.83
C PHE A 137 8.28 -4.27 -4.31
N LEU A 138 8.02 -3.33 -5.22
CA LEU A 138 7.95 -3.63 -6.67
C LEU A 138 9.31 -3.96 -7.30
N ILE A 139 10.34 -3.17 -7.00
CA ILE A 139 11.68 -3.34 -7.59
C ILE A 139 12.43 -4.47 -6.89
N THR A 140 12.50 -4.44 -5.56
CA THR A 140 13.33 -5.40 -4.81
C THR A 140 12.61 -6.72 -4.61
N ALA A 141 11.46 -6.71 -3.94
CA ALA A 141 10.76 -7.96 -3.60
C ALA A 141 10.25 -8.67 -4.85
N VAL A 142 9.47 -7.96 -5.67
CA VAL A 142 8.82 -8.55 -6.83
C VAL A 142 9.78 -8.64 -8.01
N GLY A 143 10.46 -7.55 -8.37
CA GLY A 143 11.37 -7.54 -9.52
C GLY A 143 12.61 -8.40 -9.31
N THR A 144 13.44 -8.07 -8.32
CA THR A 144 14.76 -8.70 -8.15
C THR A 144 14.67 -10.07 -7.49
N VAL A 145 14.03 -10.17 -6.32
CA VAL A 145 14.02 -11.43 -5.55
C VAL A 145 13.13 -12.47 -6.22
N LEU A 146 11.94 -12.05 -6.64
CA LEU A 146 10.92 -12.98 -7.07
C LEU A 146 10.94 -13.27 -8.58
N LEU A 147 11.01 -12.22 -9.41
CA LEU A 147 11.07 -12.38 -10.88
C LEU A 147 12.50 -12.55 -11.41
N GLY A 148 13.53 -12.45 -10.54
CA GLY A 148 14.93 -12.51 -10.95
C GLY A 148 15.37 -11.37 -11.88
N ASN A 149 14.57 -10.31 -12.03
CA ASN A 149 14.80 -9.24 -12.98
C ASN A 149 14.30 -7.87 -12.47
N THR A 150 15.25 -7.05 -12.01
CA THR A 150 15.00 -5.68 -11.53
C THR A 150 14.29 -4.80 -12.56
N LYS A 151 14.52 -4.99 -13.87
CA LYS A 151 13.85 -4.20 -14.92
C LYS A 151 12.35 -4.47 -14.94
N LEU A 152 11.91 -5.70 -14.68
CA LEU A 152 10.49 -6.02 -14.58
C LEU A 152 9.85 -5.30 -13.39
N GLY A 153 10.55 -5.25 -12.26
CA GLY A 153 10.11 -4.45 -11.11
C GLY A 153 9.99 -2.95 -11.39
N ILE A 154 10.90 -2.39 -12.21
CA ILE A 154 10.81 -0.99 -12.67
C ILE A 154 9.59 -0.79 -13.58
N ILE A 155 9.32 -1.72 -14.50
CA ILE A 155 8.13 -1.68 -15.37
C ILE A 155 6.86 -1.67 -14.52
N LEU A 156 6.77 -2.52 -13.49
CA LEU A 156 5.64 -2.54 -12.56
C LEU A 156 5.49 -1.19 -11.83
N LEU A 157 6.60 -0.62 -11.35
CA LEU A 157 6.58 0.69 -10.68
C LEU A 157 6.07 1.80 -11.61
N VAL A 158 6.61 1.90 -12.83
CA VAL A 158 6.20 2.93 -13.80
C VAL A 158 4.73 2.79 -14.15
N SER A 159 4.27 1.55 -14.38
CA SER A 159 2.86 1.27 -14.66
C SER A 159 1.95 1.75 -13.53
N GLN A 160 2.37 1.55 -12.28
CA GLN A 160 1.60 1.97 -11.13
C GLN A 160 1.64 3.48 -10.89
N LEU A 161 2.76 4.14 -11.17
CA LEU A 161 2.84 5.60 -11.12
C LEU A 161 1.89 6.24 -12.14
N ILE A 162 1.91 5.77 -13.39
CA ILE A 162 0.99 6.23 -14.44
C ILE A 162 -0.45 6.01 -14.00
N SER A 163 -0.75 4.80 -13.52
CA SER A 163 -2.10 4.46 -13.07
C SER A 163 -2.55 5.31 -11.90
N GLY A 164 -1.69 5.53 -10.91
CA GLY A 164 -1.95 6.38 -9.74
C GLY A 164 -2.22 7.83 -10.10
N LEU A 165 -1.49 8.38 -11.08
CA LEU A 165 -1.73 9.73 -11.61
C LEU A 165 -3.11 9.82 -12.27
N ILE A 166 -3.46 8.88 -13.14
CA ILE A 166 -4.76 8.83 -13.80
C ILE A 166 -5.90 8.67 -12.78
N LEU A 167 -5.74 7.79 -11.79
CA LEU A 167 -6.70 7.61 -10.70
C LEU A 167 -6.87 8.90 -9.90
N GLY A 168 -5.78 9.60 -9.62
CA GLY A 168 -5.86 10.89 -8.94
C GLY A 168 -6.61 11.93 -9.77
N ILE A 169 -6.40 11.99 -11.08
CA ILE A 169 -7.16 12.88 -11.98
C ILE A 169 -8.65 12.51 -11.97
N ILE A 170 -8.99 11.23 -12.06
CA ILE A 170 -10.37 10.76 -12.01
C ILE A 170 -11.01 11.03 -10.65
N SER A 171 -10.24 10.93 -9.56
CA SER A 171 -10.72 11.22 -8.21
C SER A 171 -11.28 12.63 -8.07
N ARG A 172 -10.88 13.58 -8.95
CA ARG A 172 -11.37 14.97 -8.95
C ARG A 172 -12.90 15.09 -9.06
N PHE A 173 -13.56 14.10 -9.66
CA PHE A 173 -15.01 14.09 -9.87
C PHE A 173 -15.78 13.51 -8.68
N PHE A 174 -15.06 12.95 -7.70
CA PHE A 174 -15.63 12.37 -6.50
C PHE A 174 -15.34 13.30 -5.31
N TYR A 175 -16.30 13.41 -4.39
CA TYR A 175 -16.22 14.32 -3.23
C TYR A 175 -15.95 15.79 -3.62
N PRO A 176 -16.87 16.45 -4.35
CA PRO A 176 -16.69 17.83 -4.77
C PRO A 176 -16.53 18.76 -3.56
N GLU A 177 -15.54 19.65 -3.62
CA GLU A 177 -15.26 20.65 -2.61
C GLU A 177 -15.75 22.02 -3.10
N LYS A 178 -16.55 22.73 -2.29
CA LYS A 178 -17.13 24.05 -2.69
C LYS A 178 -16.07 25.17 -2.80
N SER A 179 -14.92 25.03 -2.15
CA SER A 179 -13.77 25.93 -2.34
C SER A 179 -12.47 25.24 -1.96
N ILE A 180 -11.44 25.32 -2.80
CA ILE A 180 -10.06 25.02 -2.42
C ILE A 180 -9.55 26.21 -1.60
N LYS A 181 -10.02 26.34 -0.36
CA LYS A 181 -9.40 27.27 0.60
C LYS A 181 -8.16 26.55 1.14
N GLU A 182 -6.98 27.13 0.94
CA GLU A 182 -5.79 26.79 1.70
C GLU A 182 -6.17 26.86 3.19
N LYS A 183 -6.27 25.71 3.85
CA LYS A 183 -6.51 25.69 5.28
C LYS A 183 -5.19 26.04 5.96
N ASN A 184 -5.29 26.94 6.95
CA ASN A 184 -4.19 27.54 7.69
C ASN A 184 -3.03 26.59 7.99
N LYS A 185 -1.82 27.16 7.97
CA LYS A 185 -0.59 26.60 8.56
C LYS A 185 -0.93 25.87 9.87
N PRO A 186 -0.31 24.70 10.15
CA PRO A 186 -0.56 23.97 11.39
C PRO A 186 -0.49 24.92 12.58
N LYS A 187 -1.60 25.06 13.32
CA LYS A 187 -1.72 25.98 14.47
C LYS A 187 -0.78 25.61 15.62
N ASP A 188 -0.34 24.35 15.67
CA ASP A 188 0.57 23.85 16.67
C ASP A 188 1.93 23.59 16.03
N THR A 189 2.86 24.55 16.15
CA THR A 189 4.28 24.26 16.00
C THR A 189 4.71 23.38 17.18
N ILE A 190 4.49 22.08 17.05
CA ILE A 190 5.15 21.10 17.90
C ILE A 190 6.66 21.31 17.73
N SER A 191 7.42 21.38 18.83
CA SER A 191 8.89 21.40 18.76
C SER A 191 9.38 20.28 17.85
N GLN A 192 10.36 20.54 16.98
CA GLN A 192 10.83 19.56 15.99
C GLN A 192 11.26 18.22 16.61
N GLN A 193 11.77 18.23 17.84
CA GLN A 193 12.07 17.00 18.60
C GLN A 193 10.81 16.19 18.91
N ASN A 194 9.75 16.86 19.38
CA ASN A 194 8.46 16.22 19.65
C ASN A 194 7.79 15.76 18.34
N ALA A 195 7.97 16.48 17.23
CA ALA A 195 7.49 16.08 15.92
C ALA A 195 8.19 14.79 15.42
N PHE A 196 9.50 14.67 15.62
CA PHE A 196 10.26 13.46 15.27
C PHE A 196 9.86 12.25 16.13
N ILE A 197 9.82 12.40 17.46
CA ILE A 197 9.39 11.31 18.36
C ILE A 197 7.97 10.86 18.04
N LYS A 198 7.07 11.80 17.74
CA LYS A 198 5.70 11.48 17.34
C LYS A 198 5.66 10.78 15.98
N ALA A 199 6.51 11.17 15.04
CA ALA A 199 6.65 10.51 13.75
C ALA A 199 7.15 9.06 13.89
N CYS A 200 8.13 8.82 14.77
CA CYS A 200 8.57 7.46 15.12
C CYS A 200 7.41 6.64 15.68
N THR A 201 6.64 7.20 16.62
CA THR A 201 5.46 6.53 17.21
C THR A 201 4.41 6.20 16.16
N ASP A 202 4.10 7.14 15.27
CA ASP A 202 3.14 6.95 14.19
C ASP A 202 3.62 5.87 13.19
N GLY A 203 4.92 5.88 12.87
CA GLY A 203 5.55 4.86 12.05
C GLY A 203 5.49 3.47 12.68
N SER A 204 5.78 3.37 13.99
CA SER A 204 5.70 2.11 14.75
C SER A 204 4.28 1.56 14.78
N LYS A 205 3.28 2.41 15.03
CA LYS A 205 1.86 1.99 14.98
C LYS A 205 1.48 1.48 13.60
N GLY A 206 1.92 2.19 12.56
CA GLY A 206 1.67 1.82 11.18
C GLY A 206 2.27 0.46 10.81
N ILE A 207 3.55 0.24 11.13
CA ILE A 207 4.22 -1.01 10.78
C ILE A 207 3.69 -2.20 11.60
N ILE A 208 3.38 -2.02 12.89
CA ILE A 208 2.78 -3.07 13.71
C ILE A 208 1.40 -3.46 13.17
N SER A 209 0.57 -2.47 12.81
CA SER A 209 -0.76 -2.72 12.25
C SER A 209 -0.68 -3.44 10.90
N LEU A 210 0.30 -3.09 10.07
CA LEU A 210 0.57 -3.78 8.80
C LEU A 210 0.95 -5.24 9.05
N SER A 211 1.96 -5.46 9.90
CA SER A 211 2.49 -6.80 10.19
C SER A 211 1.43 -7.72 10.79
N ALA A 212 0.60 -7.21 11.71
CA ALA A 212 -0.48 -7.99 12.31
C ALA A 212 -1.48 -8.53 11.27
N LEU A 213 -1.83 -7.70 10.27
CA LEU A 213 -2.74 -8.13 9.21
C LEU A 213 -2.07 -9.10 8.24
N VAL A 214 -0.81 -8.86 7.86
CA VAL A 214 -0.07 -9.80 6.99
C VAL A 214 0.08 -11.17 7.64
N ILE A 215 0.46 -11.23 8.93
CA ILE A 215 0.55 -12.48 9.69
C ILE A 215 -0.81 -13.19 9.71
N LEU A 216 -1.89 -12.48 10.03
CA LEU A 216 -3.23 -13.06 10.07
C LEU A 216 -3.67 -13.65 8.72
N PHE A 217 -3.44 -12.93 7.61
CA PHE A 217 -3.79 -13.43 6.28
C PHE A 217 -2.92 -14.60 5.83
N GLN A 218 -1.63 -14.61 6.19
CA GLN A 218 -0.76 -15.75 5.93
C GLN A 218 -1.13 -16.98 6.77
N THR A 219 -1.58 -16.79 8.03
CA THR A 219 -2.22 -17.86 8.82
C THR A 219 -3.44 -18.43 8.10
N PHE A 220 -4.32 -17.59 7.53
CA PHE A 220 -5.48 -18.08 6.78
C PHE A 220 -5.08 -18.87 5.53
N ILE A 221 -4.09 -18.38 4.78
CA ILE A 221 -3.57 -19.07 3.60
C ILE A 221 -3.02 -20.44 3.99
N GLY A 222 -2.19 -20.53 5.04
CA GLY A 222 -1.65 -21.81 5.50
C GLY A 222 -2.72 -22.81 5.96
N ILE A 223 -3.81 -22.33 6.59
CA ILE A 223 -4.97 -23.18 6.93
C ILE A 223 -5.66 -23.70 5.66
N ILE A 224 -5.86 -22.84 4.66
CA ILE A 224 -6.49 -23.21 3.39
C ILE A 224 -5.64 -24.26 2.65
N GLU A 225 -4.33 -24.03 2.56
CA GLU A 225 -3.36 -24.95 1.96
C GLU A 225 -3.40 -26.32 2.65
N GLN A 226 -3.34 -26.34 3.99
CA GLN A 226 -3.38 -27.60 4.75
C GLN A 226 -4.73 -28.32 4.63
N SER A 227 -5.84 -27.58 4.59
CA SER A 227 -7.18 -28.16 4.46
C SER A 227 -7.45 -28.77 3.08
N GLY A 228 -6.64 -28.45 2.08
CA GLY A 228 -6.90 -28.82 0.68
C GLY A 228 -8.11 -28.11 0.07
N ALA A 229 -8.70 -27.14 0.75
CA ALA A 229 -9.84 -26.36 0.27
C ALA A 229 -9.55 -25.59 -1.03
N GLU A 230 -8.28 -25.32 -1.31
CA GLU A 230 -7.83 -24.73 -2.57
C GLU A 230 -8.37 -25.52 -3.77
N ARG A 231 -8.34 -26.86 -3.74
CA ARG A 231 -8.86 -27.72 -4.84
C ARG A 231 -10.36 -27.57 -5.06
N PHE A 232 -11.12 -27.38 -3.98
CA PHE A 232 -12.56 -27.17 -4.07
C PHE A 232 -12.87 -25.80 -4.69
N ILE A 233 -12.14 -24.78 -4.24
CA ILE A 233 -12.23 -23.42 -4.77
C ILE A 233 -11.81 -23.40 -6.25
N GLU A 234 -10.75 -24.11 -6.61
CA GLU A 234 -10.32 -24.27 -8.00
C GLU A 234 -11.38 -24.92 -8.89
N LYS A 235 -12.07 -25.96 -8.37
CA LYS A 235 -13.14 -26.64 -9.10
C LYS A 235 -14.34 -25.71 -9.37
N ILE A 236 -14.68 -24.84 -8.42
CA ILE A 236 -15.74 -23.83 -8.59
C ILE A 236 -15.31 -22.80 -9.65
N PHE A 237 -14.08 -22.29 -9.58
CA PHE A 237 -13.64 -21.27 -10.54
C PHE A 237 -13.44 -21.84 -11.95
N SER A 238 -12.94 -23.07 -12.07
CA SER A 238 -12.80 -23.76 -13.37
C SER A 238 -14.14 -24.09 -14.00
N SER A 239 -15.18 -24.43 -13.22
CA SER A 239 -16.54 -24.63 -13.76
C SER A 239 -17.19 -23.34 -14.28
N MET A 240 -16.75 -22.19 -13.77
CA MET A 240 -17.10 -20.86 -14.30
C MET A 240 -16.25 -20.45 -15.52
N GLY A 241 -15.35 -21.32 -16.00
CA GLY A 241 -14.46 -21.06 -17.14
C GLY A 241 -13.22 -20.23 -16.80
N LEU A 242 -12.94 -19.96 -15.52
CA LEU A 242 -11.73 -19.23 -15.12
C LEU A 242 -10.53 -20.18 -15.03
N SER A 243 -9.68 -20.16 -16.06
CA SER A 243 -8.45 -20.97 -16.15
C SER A 243 -7.35 -20.55 -15.15
N CYS A 244 -7.51 -19.41 -14.45
CA CYS A 244 -6.52 -18.83 -13.53
C CYS A 244 -6.76 -19.18 -12.05
N SER A 245 -7.47 -20.27 -11.76
CA SER A 245 -8.03 -20.59 -10.44
C SER A 245 -7.03 -20.55 -9.28
N LYS A 246 -5.79 -21.00 -9.52
CA LYS A 246 -4.68 -21.02 -8.54
C LYS A 246 -4.28 -19.66 -7.99
N ILE A 247 -4.47 -18.59 -8.75
CA ILE A 247 -4.04 -17.25 -8.32
C ILE A 247 -5.18 -16.46 -7.68
N ILE A 248 -6.44 -16.78 -7.98
CA ILE A 248 -7.58 -15.97 -7.60
C ILE A 248 -7.66 -15.84 -6.07
N LEU A 249 -7.55 -16.96 -5.35
CA LEU A 249 -7.71 -16.97 -3.91
C LEU A 249 -6.57 -16.25 -3.18
N PRO A 250 -5.27 -16.53 -3.47
CA PRO A 250 -4.17 -15.73 -2.95
C PRO A 250 -4.31 -14.24 -3.31
N SER A 251 -4.67 -13.90 -4.54
CA SER A 251 -4.78 -12.49 -5.00
C SER A 251 -5.86 -11.71 -4.25
N ILE A 252 -6.97 -12.36 -3.92
CA ILE A 252 -8.07 -11.75 -3.19
C ILE A 252 -7.70 -11.56 -1.72
N LEU A 253 -7.01 -12.52 -1.11
CA LEU A 253 -6.70 -12.49 0.31
C LEU A 253 -5.44 -11.67 0.60
N GLU A 254 -4.31 -12.01 -0.02
CA GLU A 254 -2.99 -11.47 0.26
C GLU A 254 -2.08 -11.51 -0.99
N VAL A 255 -1.72 -10.32 -1.48
CA VAL A 255 -1.01 -10.13 -2.75
C VAL A 255 0.41 -10.72 -2.75
N THR A 256 1.09 -10.77 -1.60
CA THR A 256 2.47 -11.28 -1.52
C THR A 256 2.53 -12.78 -1.85
N GLY A 257 1.54 -13.56 -1.40
CA GLY A 257 1.39 -14.97 -1.79
C GLY A 257 1.10 -15.15 -3.28
N ALA A 258 0.26 -14.30 -3.87
CA ALA A 258 -0.06 -14.35 -5.30
C ALA A 258 1.14 -14.05 -6.20
N CYS A 259 2.01 -13.13 -5.77
CA CYS A 259 3.24 -12.83 -6.48
C CYS A 259 4.10 -14.10 -6.64
N ASN A 260 4.24 -14.91 -5.59
CA ASN A 260 5.03 -16.14 -5.63
C ASN A 260 4.55 -17.13 -6.70
N VAL A 261 3.24 -17.38 -6.77
CA VAL A 261 2.64 -18.29 -7.76
C VAL A 261 2.82 -17.78 -9.20
N ILE A 262 2.74 -16.47 -9.41
CA ILE A 262 2.90 -15.88 -10.76
C ILE A 262 4.36 -15.94 -11.22
N ALA A 263 5.31 -15.79 -10.30
CA ALA A 263 6.74 -15.78 -10.60
C ALA A 263 7.30 -17.15 -11.03
N GLU A 264 6.60 -18.24 -10.71
CA GLU A 264 6.89 -19.58 -11.22
C GLU A 264 6.67 -19.72 -12.75
N GLY A 265 6.32 -18.62 -13.44
CA GLY A 265 6.36 -18.51 -14.90
C GLY A 265 5.04 -18.82 -15.59
N THR A 266 3.97 -19.05 -14.82
CA THR A 266 2.68 -19.50 -15.39
C THR A 266 1.85 -18.35 -15.96
N PHE A 267 2.06 -17.11 -15.53
CA PHE A 267 1.20 -15.97 -15.89
C PHE A 267 1.97 -14.74 -16.37
N PRO A 268 1.41 -13.97 -17.35
CA PRO A 268 2.03 -12.74 -17.84
C PRO A 268 2.20 -11.64 -16.79
N LEU A 269 3.23 -10.81 -16.97
CA LEU A 269 3.58 -9.70 -16.06
C LEU A 269 2.42 -8.70 -15.84
N TYR A 270 1.58 -8.48 -16.84
CA TYR A 270 0.44 -7.57 -16.71
C TYR A 270 -0.63 -8.07 -15.73
N ILE A 271 -0.77 -9.39 -15.56
CA ILE A 271 -1.68 -9.98 -14.56
C ILE A 271 -1.11 -9.74 -13.16
N LEU A 272 0.20 -9.93 -12.99
CA LEU A 272 0.90 -9.62 -11.74
C LEU A 272 0.72 -8.16 -11.34
N SER A 273 0.89 -7.25 -12.30
CA SER A 273 0.69 -5.82 -12.08
C SER A 273 -0.75 -5.50 -11.65
N ALA A 274 -1.74 -6.10 -12.30
CA ALA A 274 -3.14 -5.93 -11.96
C ALA A 274 -3.45 -6.44 -10.54
N VAL A 275 -2.92 -7.61 -10.14
CA VAL A 275 -3.10 -8.17 -8.79
C VAL A 275 -2.45 -7.28 -7.72
N ILE A 276 -1.24 -6.79 -7.96
CA ILE A 276 -0.57 -5.89 -7.03
C ILE A 276 -1.34 -4.58 -6.86
N ALA A 277 -1.83 -4.03 -7.98
CA ALA A 277 -2.66 -2.84 -7.98
C ALA A 277 -4.10 -3.07 -7.52
N PHE A 278 -4.53 -4.31 -7.33
CA PHE A 278 -5.77 -4.60 -6.61
C PHE A 278 -5.51 -4.50 -5.11
N GLY A 279 -4.47 -5.15 -4.59
CA GLY A 279 -4.04 -5.06 -3.18
C GLY A 279 -4.68 -6.10 -2.25
N GLY A 280 -5.81 -6.71 -2.65
CA GLY A 280 -6.50 -7.73 -1.85
C GLY A 280 -7.14 -7.21 -0.56
N PHE A 281 -7.87 -8.08 0.14
CA PHE A 281 -8.57 -7.74 1.38
C PHE A 281 -7.62 -7.32 2.49
N CYS A 282 -6.40 -7.89 2.54
CA CYS A 282 -5.39 -7.50 3.50
C CYS A 282 -5.10 -5.99 3.45
N VAL A 283 -4.82 -5.44 2.26
CA VAL A 283 -4.58 -4.00 2.09
C VAL A 283 -5.83 -3.18 2.39
N TYR A 284 -7.02 -3.68 2.07
CA TYR A 284 -8.27 -2.94 2.33
C TYR A 284 -8.52 -2.77 3.82
N LEU A 285 -8.34 -3.83 4.60
CA LEU A 285 -8.49 -3.78 6.05
C LEU A 285 -7.41 -2.89 6.70
N GLN A 286 -6.18 -2.91 6.18
CA GLN A 286 -5.12 -2.01 6.66
C GLN A 286 -5.51 -0.54 6.47
N ILE A 287 -5.94 -0.17 5.27
CA ILE A 287 -6.30 1.21 4.94
C ILE A 287 -7.53 1.65 5.70
N TRP A 288 -8.57 0.81 5.80
CA TRP A 288 -9.77 1.13 6.57
C TRP A 288 -9.52 1.21 8.07
N GLY A 289 -8.57 0.43 8.60
CA GLY A 289 -8.11 0.54 9.98
C GLY A 289 -7.44 1.89 10.25
N ILE A 290 -6.49 2.27 9.39
CA ILE A 290 -5.77 3.56 9.49
C ILE A 290 -6.72 4.76 9.29
N LEU A 291 -7.66 4.67 8.35
CA LEU A 291 -8.60 5.74 8.01
C LEU A 291 -9.95 5.64 8.74
N SER A 292 -9.98 5.01 9.91
CA SER A 292 -11.21 4.74 10.67
C SER A 292 -11.97 6.00 11.11
N GLU A 293 -11.27 7.14 11.27
CA GLU A 293 -11.88 8.45 11.57
C GLU A 293 -12.43 9.17 10.32
N ILE A 294 -11.90 8.87 9.13
CA ILE A 294 -12.28 9.50 7.86
C ILE A 294 -13.46 8.74 7.21
N GLN A 295 -13.48 7.42 7.39
CA GLN A 295 -14.49 6.51 6.86
C GLN A 295 -14.78 6.75 5.37
N PRO A 296 -13.84 6.45 4.47
CA PRO A 296 -14.10 6.54 3.03
C PRO A 296 -15.22 5.57 2.63
N ASN A 297 -15.94 5.91 1.55
CA ASN A 297 -16.97 5.02 1.02
C ASN A 297 -16.31 3.74 0.52
N LYS A 298 -16.59 2.62 1.20
CA LYS A 298 -15.96 1.32 0.93
C LYS A 298 -16.22 0.81 -0.48
N LEU A 299 -17.43 1.00 -1.00
CA LEU A 299 -17.77 0.57 -2.36
C LEU A 299 -16.99 1.37 -3.39
N LEU A 300 -16.97 2.70 -3.24
CA LEU A 300 -16.21 3.57 -4.14
C LEU A 300 -14.72 3.26 -4.09
N PHE A 301 -14.18 3.01 -2.90
CA PHE A 301 -12.79 2.59 -2.72
C PHE A 301 -12.50 1.30 -3.50
N ILE A 302 -13.32 0.25 -3.32
CA ILE A 302 -13.14 -1.02 -4.05
C ILE A 302 -13.23 -0.82 -5.57
N LEU A 303 -14.16 0.01 -6.05
CA LEU A 303 -14.27 0.33 -7.49
C LEU A 303 -13.00 0.99 -8.02
N PHE A 304 -12.40 1.92 -7.25
CA PHE A 304 -11.12 2.52 -7.59
C PHE A 304 -9.98 1.49 -7.61
N ARG A 305 -10.01 0.47 -6.75
CA ARG A 305 -9.03 -0.62 -6.76
C ARG A 305 -9.18 -1.55 -7.96
N VAL A 306 -10.40 -1.86 -8.36
CA VAL A 306 -10.66 -2.61 -9.61
C VAL A 306 -10.17 -1.80 -10.81
N PHE A 307 -10.47 -0.50 -10.85
CA PHE A 307 -10.00 0.35 -11.94
C PHE A 307 -8.47 0.52 -11.92
N ALA A 308 -7.84 0.58 -10.74
CA ALA A 308 -6.40 0.56 -10.59
C ALA A 308 -5.77 -0.72 -11.15
N ALA A 309 -6.36 -1.88 -10.88
CA ALA A 309 -5.91 -3.18 -11.39
C ALA A 309 -5.95 -3.22 -12.92
N ILE A 310 -7.08 -2.82 -13.53
CA ILE A 310 -7.24 -2.77 -14.98
C ILE A 310 -6.20 -1.84 -15.61
N LEU A 311 -6.05 -0.64 -15.04
CA LEU A 311 -5.14 0.36 -15.58
C LEU A 311 -3.67 -0.04 -15.45
N ASN A 312 -3.28 -0.65 -14.33
CA ASN A 312 -1.93 -1.18 -14.13
C ASN A 312 -1.61 -2.31 -15.08
N GLY A 313 -2.54 -3.26 -15.24
CA GLY A 313 -2.40 -4.35 -16.20
C GLY A 313 -2.27 -3.80 -17.62
N PHE A 314 -3.12 -2.86 -18.01
CA PHE A 314 -3.06 -2.22 -19.32
C PHE A 314 -1.73 -1.47 -19.55
N CYS A 315 -1.30 -0.62 -18.61
CA CYS A 315 -0.03 0.09 -18.71
C CYS A 315 1.15 -0.86 -18.82
N THR A 316 1.16 -1.94 -18.01
CA THR A 316 2.21 -2.96 -18.04
C THR A 316 2.23 -3.67 -19.38
N TYR A 317 1.07 -4.08 -19.90
CA TYR A 317 0.94 -4.71 -21.20
C TYR A 317 1.54 -3.84 -22.31
N ILE A 318 1.14 -2.55 -22.36
CA ILE A 318 1.67 -1.61 -23.35
C ILE A 318 3.18 -1.43 -23.22
N ILE A 319 3.71 -1.23 -22.01
CA ILE A 319 5.15 -1.07 -21.79
C ILE A 319 5.90 -2.34 -22.23
N THR A 320 5.34 -3.53 -21.96
CA THR A 320 5.96 -4.80 -22.36
C THR A 320 5.97 -5.04 -23.87
N LEU A 321 5.04 -4.45 -24.65
CA LEU A 321 5.08 -4.53 -26.11
C LEU A 321 6.34 -3.87 -26.70
N PHE A 322 6.82 -2.81 -26.05
CA PHE A 322 8.05 -2.11 -26.46
C PHE A 322 9.30 -2.69 -25.79
N TYR A 323 9.14 -3.54 -24.79
CA TYR A 323 10.23 -4.21 -24.11
C TYR A 323 10.61 -5.49 -24.86
N LYS A 324 11.62 -5.40 -25.74
CA LYS A 324 12.27 -6.61 -26.26
C LYS A 324 13.07 -7.25 -25.12
N PRO A 325 12.75 -8.47 -24.68
CA PRO A 325 13.62 -9.17 -23.73
C PRO A 325 14.96 -9.39 -24.44
N VAL A 326 16.00 -8.70 -23.98
CA VAL A 326 17.37 -9.08 -24.34
C VAL A 326 17.54 -10.47 -23.76
N SER A 327 17.62 -11.47 -24.63
CA SER A 327 17.88 -12.86 -24.27
C SER A 327 19.21 -12.92 -23.54
N ASN A 328 19.19 -12.88 -22.20
CA ASN A 328 20.34 -13.26 -21.42
C ASN A 328 20.46 -14.77 -21.53
N VAL A 329 21.33 -15.19 -22.43
CA VAL A 329 21.92 -16.53 -22.47
C VAL A 329 22.32 -16.90 -21.05
N PHE A 330 21.92 -18.11 -20.63
CA PHE A 330 22.33 -18.82 -19.42
C PHE A 330 23.50 -18.19 -18.65
N ASN A 331 23.26 -17.80 -17.40
CA ASN A 331 24.30 -17.83 -16.38
C ASN A 331 23.74 -18.57 -15.16
N SER A 332 23.93 -19.89 -15.17
CA SER A 332 23.88 -20.73 -13.99
C SER A 332 25.09 -20.42 -13.12
N PHE A 333 25.07 -19.32 -12.40
CA PHE A 333 25.93 -19.15 -11.22
C PHE A 333 25.05 -18.77 -10.04
N SER A 334 24.87 -19.75 -9.16
CA SER A 334 24.42 -19.57 -7.78
C SER A 334 25.46 -18.74 -7.02
N GLU A 335 25.53 -17.44 -7.27
CA GLU A 335 26.07 -16.53 -6.27
C GLU A 335 24.97 -16.31 -5.23
N ARG A 336 25.21 -16.80 -4.02
CA ARG A 336 24.51 -16.34 -2.82
C ARG A 336 24.46 -14.82 -2.90
N ALA A 337 23.26 -14.25 -2.90
CA ALA A 337 23.08 -12.83 -2.75
C ALA A 337 23.82 -12.38 -1.48
N THR A 338 25.02 -11.83 -1.66
CA THR A 338 25.66 -11.03 -0.63
C THR A 338 24.69 -9.91 -0.31
N PRO A 339 24.43 -9.59 0.96
CA PRO A 339 23.50 -8.53 1.31
C PRO A 339 23.99 -7.25 0.65
N ASN A 340 23.31 -6.80 -0.40
CA ASN A 340 23.55 -5.52 -1.03
C ASN A 340 23.12 -4.46 -0.02
N THR A 341 24.05 -4.13 0.87
CA THR A 341 24.08 -2.89 1.62
C THR A 341 23.88 -1.74 0.65
N ALA A 342 23.16 -0.71 1.09
CA ALA A 342 22.70 0.45 0.34
C ALA A 342 23.84 1.25 -0.35
N THR A 343 24.41 0.69 -1.41
CA THR A 343 25.56 1.24 -2.16
C THR A 343 25.19 1.65 -3.57
N HIS A 344 23.90 1.62 -3.92
CA HIS A 344 23.46 2.27 -5.16
C HIS A 344 23.57 3.79 -5.00
N LEU A 345 24.34 4.41 -5.89
CA LEU A 345 24.49 5.86 -6.04
C LEU A 345 23.13 6.58 -6.04
N THR A 346 22.07 5.94 -6.53
CA THR A 346 20.69 6.47 -6.52
C THR A 346 20.07 6.55 -5.13
N GLY A 347 20.30 5.56 -4.27
CA GLY A 347 19.92 5.61 -2.85
C GLY A 347 20.74 6.65 -2.10
N GLY A 348 22.04 6.75 -2.40
CA GLY A 348 22.92 7.80 -1.91
C GLY A 348 22.47 9.20 -2.33
N ILE A 349 22.06 9.39 -3.59
CA ILE A 349 21.51 10.64 -4.12
C ILE A 349 20.18 10.95 -3.43
N ALA A 350 19.29 9.97 -3.23
CA ALA A 350 18.03 10.18 -2.53
C ALA A 350 18.27 10.59 -1.07
N ILE A 351 19.22 9.97 -0.39
CA ILE A 351 19.63 10.35 0.98
C ILE A 351 20.28 11.73 0.98
N LEU A 352 21.17 12.06 0.04
CA LEU A 352 21.79 13.38 -0.07
C LEU A 352 20.78 14.48 -0.36
N VAL A 353 19.80 14.21 -1.23
CA VAL A 353 18.68 15.13 -1.50
C VAL A 353 17.84 15.31 -0.24
N LEU A 354 17.53 14.23 0.49
CA LEU A 354 16.82 14.31 1.77
C LEU A 354 17.64 15.07 2.84
N SER A 355 18.95 14.86 2.91
CA SER A 355 19.86 15.57 3.80
C SER A 355 19.98 17.05 3.44
N MET A 356 20.03 17.39 2.16
CA MET A 356 20.01 18.78 1.69
C MET A 356 18.67 19.46 2.01
N LEU A 357 17.55 18.78 1.77
CA LEU A 357 16.22 19.29 2.13
C LEU A 357 16.10 19.49 3.65
N PHE A 358 16.67 18.59 4.45
CA PHE A 358 16.75 18.72 5.90
C PHE A 358 17.59 19.93 6.31
N LEU A 359 18.80 20.12 5.76
CA LEU A 359 19.66 21.26 6.07
C LEU A 359 19.07 22.60 5.62
N LEU A 360 18.41 22.64 4.45
CA LEU A 360 17.69 23.82 3.99
C LEU A 360 16.54 24.19 4.93
N SER A 361 15.82 23.18 5.46
CA SER A 361 14.76 23.42 6.46
C SER A 361 15.30 24.05 7.76
N ILE A 362 16.56 23.76 8.13
CA ILE A 362 17.22 24.35 9.30
C ILE A 362 17.70 25.78 8.98
N SER A 363 18.29 26.01 7.80
CA SER A 363 18.88 27.29 7.41
C SER A 363 17.83 28.40 7.21
N VAL A 364 16.66 28.07 6.66
CA VAL A 364 15.55 29.03 6.49
C VAL A 364 15.07 29.58 7.84
N LYS A 365 15.18 28.80 8.92
CA LYS A 365 14.84 29.24 10.29
C LYS A 365 15.83 30.26 10.87
N LYS A 366 17.07 30.33 10.34
CA LYS A 366 18.08 31.33 10.73
C LYS A 366 17.90 32.68 10.03
N ARG A 367 17.21 32.73 8.88
CA ARG A 367 16.92 33.97 8.14
C ARG A 367 15.55 34.57 8.45
N ALA A 368 14.66 33.79 9.07
CA ALA A 368 13.34 34.24 9.53
C ALA A 368 13.31 34.66 11.02
N LYS A 369 14.48 34.66 11.67
CA LYS A 369 14.78 35.43 12.88
C LYS A 369 15.65 36.60 12.48
#